data_AF-A0A433DBN1-F1
#
_entry.id   AF-A0A433DBN1-F1
#
_cell.length_a   1.000
_cell.length_b   1.000
_cell.length_c   1.000
_cell.angle_alpha   90.00
_cell.angle_beta   90.00
_cell.angle_gamma   90.00
#
_symmetry.space_group_name_H-M   'P 1'
#
loop_
_entity.id
_entity.type
_entity.pdbx_description
1 polymer ?
#
loop_
_entity_poly.entity_id
_entity_poly.type
_entity_poly.pdbx_seq_one_letter_code
_entity_poly.pdbx_strand_id
1 'polypeptide(L)'
;MRKLNEKQTADMIKFTCQQPHARANNIKEGIGLLNCRDNDYLKQFGLKVDTEMAVVNARVLPPPKLCFHPSSRDANFIPTGGAWNLRDKKVAAGATLGSWGVIHFRDPRDQRCPTIPQLQRFIREMVQTFSDVGMVCIALDATSFTCNAALGLLFT
;
A
#
# COMPACT_ATOMS: atom_id res chain seq x y z
N MET A 1 14.14 24.85 -5.64
CA MET A 1 13.72 23.63 -6.39
C MET A 1 12.19 23.62 -6.47
N ARG A 2 11.59 23.22 -7.60
CA ARG A 2 10.13 23.10 -7.77
C ARG A 2 9.73 21.62 -7.78
N LYS A 3 8.52 21.30 -7.30
CA LYS A 3 7.98 19.92 -7.31
C LYS A 3 7.79 19.44 -8.75
N LEU A 4 8.19 18.20 -9.04
CA LEU A 4 7.90 17.54 -10.32
C LEU A 4 6.38 17.28 -10.45
N ASN A 5 5.87 17.30 -11.68
CA ASN A 5 4.50 16.86 -11.93
C ASN A 5 4.36 15.33 -11.80
N GLU A 6 3.13 14.80 -11.85
CA GLU A 6 2.86 13.37 -11.64
C GLU A 6 3.58 12.48 -12.66
N LYS A 7 3.57 12.86 -13.94
CA LYS A 7 4.23 12.12 -15.01
C LYS A 7 5.76 12.11 -14.81
N GLN A 8 6.35 13.26 -14.55
CA GLN A 8 7.78 13.39 -14.27
C GLN A 8 8.19 12.60 -13.03
N THR A 9 7.34 12.57 -12.00
CA THR A 9 7.58 11.78 -10.79
C THR A 9 7.54 10.28 -11.09
N ALA A 10 6.56 9.82 -11.87
CA ALA A 10 6.47 8.43 -12.29
C ALA A 10 7.68 7.99 -13.13
N ASP A 11 8.10 8.83 -14.08
CA ASP A 11 9.29 8.58 -14.90
C ASP A 11 10.57 8.54 -14.03
N MET A 12 10.69 9.45 -13.06
CA MET A 12 11.80 9.47 -12.10
C MET A 12 11.82 8.21 -11.22
N ILE A 13 10.67 7.78 -10.71
CA ILE A 13 10.55 6.53 -9.94
C ILE A 13 10.99 5.35 -10.80
N LYS A 14 10.46 5.25 -12.04
CA LYS A 14 10.80 4.16 -12.95
C LYS A 14 12.30 4.13 -13.27
N PHE A 15 12.93 5.29 -13.43
CA PHE A 15 14.36 5.41 -13.67
C PHE A 15 15.19 5.00 -12.45
N THR A 16 14.79 5.42 -11.25
CA THR A 16 15.57 5.23 -10.01
C THR A 16 15.35 3.89 -9.30
N CYS A 17 14.19 3.26 -9.52
CA CYS A 17 13.86 1.92 -9.00
C CYS A 17 14.64 0.84 -9.76
N GLN A 18 15.79 0.46 -9.20
CA GLN A 18 16.68 -0.57 -9.73
C GLN A 18 16.66 -1.80 -8.85
N GLN A 19 16.72 -2.99 -9.45
CA GLN A 19 16.86 -4.26 -8.72
C GLN A 19 18.15 -4.27 -7.89
N PRO A 20 18.19 -4.93 -6.71
CA PRO A 20 19.34 -4.88 -5.81
C PRO A 20 20.68 -5.23 -6.48
N HIS A 21 20.70 -6.25 -7.35
CA HIS A 21 21.90 -6.63 -8.10
C HIS A 21 22.37 -5.54 -9.07
N ALA A 22 21.45 -4.95 -9.85
CA ALA A 22 21.78 -3.86 -10.77
C ALA A 22 22.28 -2.62 -10.01
N ARG A 23 21.62 -2.27 -8.89
CA ARG A 23 22.05 -1.17 -8.02
C ARG A 23 23.44 -1.43 -7.43
N ALA A 24 23.74 -2.66 -7.02
CA ALA A 24 25.05 -3.02 -6.49
C ALA A 24 26.15 -2.85 -7.55
N ASN A 25 25.90 -3.31 -8.78
CA ASN A 25 26.85 -3.14 -9.88
C ASN A 25 27.07 -1.66 -10.22
N ASN A 26 26.01 -0.86 -10.31
CA ASN A 26 26.13 0.58 -10.56
C ASN A 26 26.98 1.29 -9.48
N ILE A 27 26.87 0.86 -8.22
CA ILE A 27 27.70 1.39 -7.13
C ILE A 27 29.17 0.98 -7.33
N LYS A 28 29.43 -0.30 -7.66
CA LYS A 28 30.80 -0.78 -7.92
C LYS A 28 31.46 -0.03 -9.09
N GLU A 29 30.73 0.15 -10.18
CA GLU A 29 31.17 0.95 -11.34
C GLU A 29 31.43 2.40 -10.94
N GLY A 30 30.53 3.00 -10.17
CA GLY A 30 30.68 4.37 -9.66
C GLY A 30 31.93 4.56 -8.81
N ILE A 31 32.29 3.61 -7.95
CA ILE A 31 33.54 3.65 -7.18
C ILE A 31 34.76 3.64 -8.11
N GLY A 32 34.72 2.86 -9.19
CA GLY A 32 35.76 2.88 -10.23
C GLY A 32 35.92 4.25 -10.89
N LEU A 33 34.80 4.92 -11.20
CA LEU A 33 34.79 6.26 -11.81
C LEU A 33 35.31 7.36 -10.87
N LEU A 34 35.05 7.24 -9.57
CA LEU A 34 35.49 8.22 -8.58
C LEU A 34 37.02 8.20 -8.33
N ASN A 35 37.70 7.14 -8.77
CA ASN A 35 39.14 6.91 -8.61
C ASN A 35 39.69 7.31 -7.23
N CYS A 36 38.98 6.93 -6.16
CA CYS A 36 39.31 7.36 -4.80
C CYS A 36 40.70 6.91 -4.33
N ARG A 37 41.24 5.82 -4.90
CA ARG A 37 42.57 5.30 -4.55
C ARG A 37 43.71 6.23 -4.97
N ASP A 38 43.53 6.96 -6.07
CA ASP A 38 44.56 7.86 -6.60
C ASP A 38 44.36 9.32 -6.20
N ASN A 39 43.38 9.63 -5.37
CA ASN A 39 43.12 10.97 -4.91
C ASN A 39 44.21 11.45 -3.93
N ASP A 40 44.99 12.45 -4.33
CA ASP A 40 46.11 12.98 -3.53
C ASP A 40 45.67 13.59 -2.19
N TYR A 41 44.48 14.17 -2.10
CA TYR A 41 43.95 14.69 -0.84
C TYR A 41 43.64 13.55 0.12
N LEU A 42 42.97 12.48 -0.33
CA LEU A 42 42.69 11.31 0.52
C LEU A 42 43.98 10.65 1.01
N LYS A 43 45.01 10.59 0.16
CA LYS A 43 46.34 10.11 0.53
C LYS A 43 47.00 10.98 1.61
N GLN A 44 46.92 12.31 1.49
CA GLN A 44 47.46 13.24 2.50
C GLN A 44 46.81 13.06 3.88
N PHE A 45 45.52 12.75 3.93
CA PHE A 45 44.81 12.43 5.18
C PHE A 45 44.99 10.98 5.65
N GLY A 46 45.78 10.16 4.94
CA GLY A 46 45.99 8.74 5.27
C GLY A 46 44.77 7.86 5.07
N LEU A 47 43.76 8.32 4.32
CA LEU A 47 42.52 7.59 4.06
C LEU A 47 42.69 6.60 2.91
N LYS A 48 42.23 5.36 3.12
CA LYS A 48 42.18 4.32 2.10
C LYS A 48 40.75 3.83 1.93
N VAL A 49 40.27 3.80 0.69
CA VAL A 49 38.92 3.37 0.34
C VAL A 49 38.99 1.99 -0.33
N ASP A 50 38.27 1.03 0.23
CA ASP A 50 38.08 -0.27 -0.40
C ASP A 50 37.08 -0.16 -1.56
N THR A 51 37.30 -0.95 -2.61
CA THR A 51 36.45 -0.98 -3.80
C THR A 51 35.36 -2.03 -3.71
N GLU A 52 35.48 -2.98 -2.78
CA GLU A 52 34.45 -3.99 -2.54
C GLU A 52 33.45 -3.56 -1.47
N MET A 53 32.22 -4.05 -1.60
CA MET A 53 31.18 -3.82 -0.60
C MET A 53 31.50 -4.60 0.68
N ALA A 54 31.29 -3.97 1.84
CA ALA A 54 31.47 -4.62 3.13
C ALA A 54 30.56 -5.85 3.25
N VAL A 55 31.16 -7.00 3.58
CA VAL A 55 30.43 -8.25 3.86
C VAL A 55 30.04 -8.26 5.33
N VAL A 56 28.75 -8.41 5.60
CA VAL A 56 28.19 -8.46 6.95
C VAL A 56 27.48 -9.79 7.19
N ASN A 57 27.67 -10.35 8.38
CA ASN A 57 26.95 -11.55 8.79
C ASN A 57 25.52 -11.17 9.15
N ALA A 58 24.56 -11.71 8.39
CA ALA A 58 23.13 -11.52 8.63
C ALA A 58 22.45 -12.85 8.95
N ARG A 59 21.25 -12.77 9.53
CA ARG A 59 20.42 -13.94 9.85
C ARG A 59 18.97 -13.67 9.49
N VAL A 60 18.31 -14.67 8.89
CA VAL A 60 16.89 -14.62 8.57
C VAL A 60 16.13 -15.22 9.75
N LEU A 61 15.28 -14.41 10.40
CA LEU A 61 14.44 -14.90 11.49
C LEU A 61 13.31 -15.77 10.93
N PRO A 62 12.95 -16.87 11.62
CA PRO A 62 11.77 -17.62 11.25
C PRO A 62 10.53 -16.73 11.40
N PRO A 63 9.62 -16.72 10.40
CA PRO A 63 8.39 -15.95 10.50
C PRO A 63 7.50 -16.46 11.64
N PRO A 64 6.75 -15.56 12.31
CA PRO A 64 5.82 -15.97 13.35
C PRO A 64 4.63 -16.72 12.75
N LYS A 65 4.00 -17.58 13.56
CA LYS A 65 2.72 -18.18 13.20
C LYS A 65 1.61 -17.14 13.34
N LEU A 66 0.78 -17.01 12.30
CA LEU A 66 -0.40 -16.15 12.30
C LEU A 66 -1.64 -16.96 12.69
N CYS A 67 -2.43 -16.40 13.61
CA CYS A 67 -3.66 -16.98 14.12
C CYS A 67 -4.85 -16.07 13.77
N PHE A 68 -5.77 -16.56 12.95
CA PHE A 68 -7.03 -15.92 12.59
C PHE A 68 -8.19 -16.57 13.36
N HIS A 69 -9.42 -16.10 13.14
CA HIS A 69 -10.58 -16.65 13.82
C HIS A 69 -10.72 -18.16 13.52
N PRO A 70 -11.12 -19.01 14.50
CA PRO A 70 -11.21 -20.47 14.32
C PRO A 70 -12.14 -20.92 13.18
N SER A 71 -13.13 -20.09 12.82
CA SER A 71 -14.03 -20.37 11.69
C SER A 71 -13.42 -20.07 10.31
N SER A 72 -12.14 -19.66 10.25
CA SER A 72 -11.41 -19.47 8.98
C SER A 72 -11.06 -20.83 8.38
N ARG A 73 -11.00 -20.94 7.05
CA ARG A 73 -10.60 -22.21 6.40
C ARG A 73 -9.16 -22.60 6.76
N ASP A 74 -8.30 -21.61 6.83
CA ASP A 74 -6.92 -21.75 7.28
C ASP A 74 -6.65 -20.71 8.38
N ALA A 75 -7.04 -21.09 9.60
CA ALA A 75 -6.96 -20.22 10.78
C ALA A 75 -5.53 -20.08 11.32
N ASN A 76 -4.59 -20.95 10.95
CA ASN A 76 -3.30 -21.08 11.61
C ASN A 76 -2.22 -21.45 10.60
N PHE A 77 -1.38 -20.49 10.20
CA PHE A 77 -0.34 -20.73 9.20
C PHE A 77 0.92 -19.90 9.46
N ILE A 78 2.01 -20.29 8.82
CA ILE A 78 3.28 -19.55 8.84
C ILE A 78 3.46 -18.90 7.46
N PRO A 79 3.56 -17.56 7.36
CA PRO A 79 3.67 -16.87 6.08
C PRO A 79 5.03 -17.10 5.43
N THR A 80 5.03 -17.15 4.10
CA THR A 80 6.24 -17.29 3.28
C THR A 80 6.58 -15.96 2.62
N GLY A 81 7.85 -15.58 2.60
CA GLY A 81 8.30 -14.36 1.90
C GLY A 81 7.83 -13.04 2.53
N GLY A 82 7.41 -13.06 3.81
CA GLY A 82 7.02 -11.86 4.54
C GLY A 82 5.66 -11.27 4.14
N ALA A 83 4.86 -12.01 3.37
CA ALA A 83 3.55 -11.57 2.90
C ALA A 83 2.46 -12.63 3.14
N TRP A 84 1.22 -12.17 3.30
CA TRP A 84 0.03 -13.01 3.36
C TRP A 84 -1.19 -12.21 2.87
N ASN A 85 -2.30 -12.90 2.60
CA ASN A 85 -3.58 -12.28 2.26
C ASN A 85 -4.69 -12.79 3.20
N LEU A 86 -5.86 -12.14 3.13
CA LEU A 86 -7.03 -12.45 3.95
C LEU A 86 -8.03 -13.37 3.25
N ARG A 87 -7.67 -13.99 2.12
CA ARG A 87 -8.59 -14.86 1.39
C ARG A 87 -8.93 -16.07 2.25
N ASP A 88 -10.22 -16.34 2.40
CA ASP A 88 -10.75 -17.46 3.22
C ASP A 88 -10.36 -17.38 4.71
N LYS A 89 -10.03 -16.17 5.20
CA LYS A 89 -9.67 -15.89 6.58
C LYS A 89 -10.62 -14.86 7.17
N LYS A 90 -11.07 -15.12 8.40
CA LYS A 90 -11.86 -14.18 9.19
C LYS A 90 -10.98 -13.52 10.24
N VAL A 91 -11.16 -12.21 10.45
CA VAL A 91 -10.40 -11.43 11.42
C VAL A 91 -10.54 -12.02 12.81
N ALA A 92 -9.47 -11.99 13.61
CA ALA A 92 -9.44 -12.63 14.93
C ALA A 92 -10.57 -12.15 15.86
N ALA A 93 -10.93 -10.86 15.79
CA ALA A 93 -12.08 -10.27 16.44
C ALA A 93 -12.86 -9.43 15.43
N GLY A 94 -14.02 -9.93 15.02
CA GLY A 94 -14.93 -9.23 14.11
C GLY A 94 -15.72 -8.14 14.83
N ALA A 95 -15.78 -6.95 14.25
CA ALA A 95 -16.60 -5.86 14.75
C ALA A 95 -18.01 -5.88 14.14
N THR A 96 -18.97 -5.30 14.88
CA THR A 96 -20.32 -5.04 14.39
C THR A 96 -20.46 -3.56 14.06
N LEU A 97 -20.76 -3.24 12.80
CA LEU A 97 -21.12 -1.90 12.36
C LEU A 97 -22.61 -1.66 12.64
N GLY A 98 -22.91 -1.02 13.77
CA GLY A 98 -24.28 -0.72 14.17
C GLY A 98 -24.91 0.47 13.43
N SER A 99 -24.14 1.53 13.18
CA SER A 99 -24.57 2.68 12.41
C SER A 99 -23.45 3.10 11.47
N TRP A 100 -23.76 3.18 10.18
CA TRP A 100 -22.83 3.56 9.12
C TRP A 100 -23.62 4.15 7.95
N GLY A 101 -22.97 4.89 7.05
CA GLY A 101 -23.62 5.53 5.91
C GLY A 101 -22.63 5.70 4.76
N VAL A 102 -23.15 5.86 3.54
CA VAL A 102 -22.34 6.11 2.34
C VAL A 102 -22.77 7.44 1.73
N ILE A 103 -21.81 8.35 1.57
CA ILE A 103 -22.01 9.63 0.91
C ILE A 103 -21.31 9.57 -0.45
N HIS A 104 -22.07 9.75 -1.52
CA HIS A 104 -21.55 9.79 -2.89
C HIS A 104 -21.61 11.22 -3.41
N PHE A 105 -20.45 11.87 -3.47
CA PHE A 105 -20.30 13.20 -4.07
C PHE A 105 -20.26 13.07 -5.60
N ARG A 106 -21.23 13.69 -6.28
CA ARG A 106 -21.36 13.64 -7.74
C ARG A 106 -21.22 15.02 -8.36
N ASP A 107 -20.36 15.16 -9.37
CA ASP A 107 -20.44 16.26 -10.33
C ASP A 107 -21.40 15.84 -11.46
N PRO A 108 -22.53 16.52 -11.68
CA PRO A 108 -23.46 16.20 -12.75
C PRO A 108 -22.85 16.21 -14.16
N ARG A 109 -21.72 16.90 -14.35
CA ARG A 109 -21.02 17.04 -15.64
C ARG A 109 -20.04 15.90 -15.92
N ASP A 110 -19.66 15.14 -14.90
CA ASP A 110 -18.75 14.01 -15.06
C ASP A 110 -19.53 12.75 -15.45
N GLN A 111 -19.44 12.38 -16.73
CA GLN A 111 -20.06 11.17 -17.27
C GLN A 111 -19.39 9.86 -16.79
N ARG A 112 -18.22 9.94 -16.15
CA ARG A 112 -17.53 8.76 -15.57
C ARG A 112 -17.98 8.47 -14.14
N CYS A 113 -18.80 9.34 -13.54
CA CYS A 113 -19.32 9.13 -12.20
C CYS A 113 -20.19 7.85 -12.15
N PRO A 114 -19.98 6.96 -11.16
CA PRO A 114 -20.79 5.76 -10.99
C PRO A 114 -22.28 6.07 -10.88
N THR A 115 -23.08 5.29 -11.59
CA THR A 115 -24.54 5.34 -11.52
C THR A 115 -25.05 4.79 -10.19
N ILE A 116 -26.29 5.13 -9.81
CA ILE A 116 -26.90 4.61 -8.57
C ILE A 116 -26.90 3.06 -8.52
N PRO A 117 -27.21 2.32 -9.61
CA PRO A 117 -27.09 0.86 -9.59
C PRO A 117 -25.67 0.33 -9.35
N GLN A 118 -24.65 1.03 -9.89
CA GLN A 118 -23.25 0.67 -9.65
C GLN A 118 -22.85 0.91 -8.19
N LEU A 119 -23.31 2.01 -7.58
CA LEU A 119 -23.11 2.29 -6.17
C LEU A 119 -23.79 1.24 -5.28
N GLN A 120 -25.05 0.88 -5.58
CA GLN A 120 -25.75 -0.19 -4.86
C GLN A 120 -25.03 -1.53 -4.95
N ARG A 121 -24.48 -1.87 -6.12
CA ARG A 121 -23.67 -3.07 -6.31
C ARG A 121 -22.40 -3.01 -5.46
N PHE A 122 -21.68 -1.90 -5.47
CA PHE A 122 -20.50 -1.69 -4.63
C PHE A 122 -20.82 -1.87 -3.14
N ILE A 123 -21.92 -1.27 -2.66
CA ILE A 123 -22.34 -1.40 -1.26
C ILE A 123 -22.65 -2.85 -0.91
N ARG A 124 -23.35 -3.58 -1.79
CA ARG A 124 -23.61 -5.02 -1.59
C ARG A 124 -22.32 -5.83 -1.52
N GLU A 125 -21.40 -5.61 -2.45
CA GLU A 125 -20.09 -6.29 -2.47
C GLU A 125 -19.25 -5.95 -1.22
N MET A 126 -19.29 -4.70 -0.75
CA MET A 126 -18.61 -4.26 0.48
C MET A 126 -19.17 -4.98 1.71
N VAL A 127 -20.50 -5.00 1.87
CA VAL A 127 -21.17 -5.69 2.99
C VAL A 127 -20.88 -7.19 2.96
N GLN A 128 -20.92 -7.80 1.77
CA GLN A 128 -20.57 -9.22 1.61
C GLN A 128 -19.13 -9.48 2.02
N THR A 129 -18.18 -8.65 1.55
CA THR A 129 -16.75 -8.79 1.88
C THR A 129 -16.54 -8.67 3.39
N PHE A 130 -17.22 -7.73 4.07
CA PHE A 130 -17.17 -7.59 5.52
C PHE A 130 -17.71 -8.84 6.23
N SER A 131 -18.83 -9.39 5.77
CA SER A 131 -19.36 -10.65 6.30
C SER A 131 -18.39 -11.83 6.09
N ASP A 132 -17.77 -11.92 4.92
CA ASP A 132 -16.83 -12.99 4.57
C ASP A 132 -15.60 -12.97 5.47
N VAL A 133 -15.10 -11.78 5.84
CA VAL A 133 -14.00 -11.62 6.81
C VAL A 133 -14.46 -11.68 8.27
N GLY A 134 -15.74 -11.90 8.56
CA GLY A 134 -16.27 -12.09 9.91
C GLY A 134 -16.71 -10.82 10.64
N MET A 135 -16.94 -9.72 9.92
CA MET A 135 -17.57 -8.51 10.45
C MET A 135 -19.07 -8.53 10.17
N VAL A 136 -19.86 -7.92 11.05
CA VAL A 136 -21.32 -7.84 10.88
C VAL A 136 -21.71 -6.40 10.56
N CYS A 137 -22.41 -6.18 9.45
CA CYS A 137 -22.98 -4.89 9.12
C CYS A 137 -24.48 -4.93 9.35
N ILE A 138 -24.97 -4.13 10.30
CA ILE A 138 -26.40 -3.94 10.45
C ILE A 138 -26.87 -3.12 9.26
N ALA A 139 -27.93 -3.58 8.58
CA ALA A 139 -28.41 -2.92 7.37
C ALA A 139 -28.81 -1.47 7.67
N LEU A 140 -28.44 -0.57 6.77
CA LEU A 140 -28.98 0.78 6.72
C LEU A 140 -30.50 0.70 6.50
N ASP A 141 -31.29 1.16 7.46
CA ASP A 141 -32.70 1.48 7.18
C ASP A 141 -32.72 2.46 6.00
N ALA A 142 -33.40 2.05 4.93
CA ALA A 142 -33.23 2.53 3.56
C ALA A 142 -33.49 4.04 3.36
N THR A 143 -32.54 4.88 3.79
CA THR A 143 -32.56 6.33 3.58
C THR A 143 -31.28 6.71 2.86
N SER A 144 -31.26 6.48 1.55
CA SER A 144 -30.16 6.94 0.69
C SER A 144 -30.23 8.47 0.58
N PHE A 145 -29.39 9.18 1.32
CA PHE A 145 -29.22 10.63 1.16
C PHE A 145 -28.25 10.88 -0.01
N THR A 146 -28.79 11.10 -1.21
CA THR A 146 -28.01 11.69 -2.30
C THR A 146 -27.95 13.20 -2.06
N CYS A 147 -26.83 13.68 -1.50
CA CYS A 147 -26.56 15.12 -1.44
C CYS A 147 -26.24 15.60 -2.85
N ASN A 148 -27.25 16.05 -3.58
CA ASN A 148 -27.05 16.77 -4.83
C ASN A 148 -26.50 18.14 -4.43
N ALA A 149 -25.28 18.47 -4.85
CA ALA A 149 -24.63 19.76 -4.59
C ALA A 149 -25.29 20.94 -5.35
N ALA A 150 -26.62 20.93 -5.47
CA ALA A 150 -27.42 21.90 -6.21
C ALA A 150 -28.68 22.36 -5.44
N LEU A 151 -28.87 22.03 -4.17
CA LEU A 151 -29.97 22.58 -3.37
C LEU A 151 -29.40 23.36 -2.19
N GLY A 152 -29.45 24.69 -2.36
CA GLY A 152 -29.31 25.62 -1.24
C GLY A 152 -30.35 25.34 -0.17
N LEU A 153 -29.95 25.66 1.05
CA LEU A 153 -30.79 26.11 2.17
C LEU A 153 -32.19 25.49 2.23
N LEU A 154 -32.39 24.57 3.19
CA LEU A 154 -33.46 24.64 4.20
C LEU A 154 -33.36 23.41 5.09
N PHE A 155 -32.71 23.57 6.24
CA PHE A 155 -33.02 22.80 7.45
C PHE A 155 -33.98 23.66 8.28
N THR A 156 -35.21 23.22 8.40
CA THR A 156 -36.11 23.45 9.55
C THR A 156 -36.82 22.15 9.83
#